data_AF-A0A535DNF9-F1
#
_entry.id   AF-A0A535DNF9-F1
#
_cell.length_a   1.000
_cell.length_b   1.000
_cell.length_c   1.000
_cell.angle_alpha   90.00
_cell.angle_beta   90.00
_cell.angle_gamma   90.00
#
_symmetry.space_group_name_H-M   'P 1'
#
loop_
_entity.id
_entity.type
_entity.pdbx_description
1 polymer ?
#
loop_
_entity_poly.entity_id
_entity_poly.type
_entity_poly.pdbx_seq_one_letter_code
_entity_poly.pdbx_strand_id
1 'polypeptide(L)'
;GEWPVTVVMAPDSRTEARSVAETIRRLYRGGRRFADIAILAHSIRMLPRDFEDELRRQGIPYLTSGGSGFFDRQEIKDVLAMLRLTENPM
;
A
#
# COMPACT_ATOMS: atom_id res chain seq x y z
N GLY A 1 19.18 -9.31 -16.81
CA GLY A 1 19.25 -10.42 -15.84
C GLY A 1 17.83 -10.83 -15.53
N GLU A 2 17.46 -12.05 -15.92
CA GLU A 2 16.15 -12.61 -15.61
C GLU A 2 16.06 -12.86 -14.10
N TRP A 3 14.97 -12.43 -13.49
CA TRP A 3 14.73 -12.68 -12.07
C TRP A 3 13.98 -14.00 -11.94
N PRO A 4 14.44 -14.93 -11.08
CA PRO A 4 13.71 -16.17 -10.86
C PRO A 4 12.33 -15.86 -10.28
N VAL A 5 11.30 -16.49 -10.83
CA VAL A 5 9.95 -16.42 -10.28
C VAL A 5 9.88 -17.39 -9.10
N THR A 6 9.53 -16.88 -7.93
CA THR A 6 9.39 -17.67 -6.70
C THR A 6 7.92 -17.78 -6.32
N VAL A 7 7.51 -18.99 -5.90
CA VAL A 7 6.19 -19.24 -5.32
C VAL A 7 6.36 -19.52 -3.84
N VAL A 8 5.54 -18.87 -3.00
CA VAL A 8 5.54 -19.06 -1.55
C VAL A 8 4.13 -19.47 -1.13
N MET A 9 4.04 -20.57 -0.37
CA MET A 9 2.80 -20.98 0.29
C MET A 9 2.77 -20.37 1.68
N ALA A 10 1.72 -19.62 1.98
CA ALA A 10 1.49 -19.07 3.31
C ALA A 10 0.29 -19.79 3.97
N PRO A 11 0.36 -20.11 5.27
CA PRO A 11 -0.71 -20.79 5.99
C PRO A 11 -1.94 -19.90 6.23
N ASP A 12 -1.74 -18.58 6.26
CA ASP A 12 -2.78 -17.58 6.48
C ASP A 12 -2.37 -16.22 5.86
N SER A 13 -3.35 -15.32 5.71
CA SER A 13 -3.18 -14.00 5.10
C SER A 13 -2.17 -13.11 5.83
N ARG A 14 -2.03 -13.25 7.15
CA ARG A 14 -1.10 -12.44 7.94
C ARG A 14 0.34 -12.89 7.74
N THR A 15 0.56 -14.19 7.66
CA THR A 15 1.85 -14.80 7.35
C THR A 15 2.25 -14.47 5.91
N GLU A 16 1.30 -14.47 4.97
CA GLU A 16 1.51 -14.03 3.60
C GLU A 16 1.96 -12.56 3.54
N ALA A 17 1.19 -11.65 4.16
CA ALA A 17 1.49 -10.24 4.24
C ALA A 17 2.91 -9.97 4.79
N ARG A 18 3.28 -10.69 5.85
CA ARG A 18 4.62 -10.59 6.46
C ARG A 18 5.71 -11.01 5.50
N SER A 19 5.55 -12.16 4.85
CA SER A 19 6.53 -12.67 3.89
C SER A 19 6.74 -11.71 2.72
N VAL A 20 5.65 -11.11 2.23
CA VAL A 20 5.69 -10.09 1.17
C VAL A 20 6.40 -8.82 1.66
N ALA A 21 6.06 -8.29 2.83
CA ALA A 21 6.70 -7.10 3.39
C ALA A 21 8.21 -7.30 3.64
N GLU A 22 8.61 -8.46 4.16
CA GLU A 22 10.02 -8.84 4.33
C GLU A 22 10.75 -8.91 2.99
N THR A 23 10.09 -9.45 1.95
CA THR A 23 10.64 -9.49 0.59
C THR A 23 10.83 -8.09 0.02
N ILE A 24 9.85 -7.20 0.17
CA ILE A 24 9.94 -5.79 -0.25
C ILE A 24 11.11 -5.11 0.46
N ARG A 25 11.29 -5.32 1.77
CA ARG A 25 12.44 -4.79 2.52
C ARG A 25 13.77 -5.33 2.01
N ARG A 26 13.86 -6.62 1.69
CA ARG A 26 15.07 -7.22 1.12
C ARG A 26 15.40 -6.57 -0.22
N LEU A 27 14.42 -6.38 -1.10
CA LEU A 27 14.60 -5.70 -2.39
C LEU A 27 15.04 -4.24 -2.21
N TYR A 28 14.45 -3.53 -1.25
CA TYR A 28 14.85 -2.16 -0.93
C TYR A 28 16.30 -2.07 -0.44
N ARG A 29 16.71 -2.96 0.47
CA ARG A 29 18.12 -3.06 0.91
C ARG A 29 19.07 -3.42 -0.24
N GLY A 30 18.58 -4.14 -1.26
CA GLY A 30 19.29 -4.42 -2.51
C GLY A 30 19.31 -3.27 -3.51
N GLY A 31 18.81 -2.07 -3.14
CA GLY A 31 18.87 -0.86 -3.96
C GLY A 31 17.64 -0.59 -4.82
N ARG A 32 16.57 -1.39 -4.72
CA ARG A 32 15.29 -1.08 -5.37
C ARG A 32 14.55 0.03 -4.62
N ARG A 33 13.82 0.88 -5.34
CA ARG A 33 12.95 1.88 -4.71
C ARG A 33 11.59 1.23 -4.43
N PHE A 34 10.90 1.66 -3.37
CA PHE A 34 9.54 1.18 -3.08
C PHE A 34 8.57 1.45 -4.24
N ALA A 35 8.75 2.59 -4.93
CA ALA A 35 7.94 2.96 -6.09
C ALA A 35 8.08 2.01 -7.29
N ASP A 36 9.11 1.16 -7.32
CA ASP A 36 9.33 0.17 -8.39
C ASP A 36 8.69 -1.19 -8.05
N ILE A 37 7.94 -1.29 -6.95
CA ILE A 37 7.36 -2.53 -6.44
C ILE A 37 5.84 -2.38 -6.35
N ALA A 38 5.10 -3.31 -6.98
CA ALA A 38 3.64 -3.38 -6.90
C ALA A 38 3.21 -4.73 -6.33
N ILE A 39 2.18 -4.71 -5.49
CA ILE A 39 1.46 -5.90 -5.03
C ILE A 39 0.17 -5.97 -5.84
N LEU A 40 0.00 -7.02 -6.64
CA LEU A 40 -1.18 -7.22 -7.46
C LEU A 40 -2.06 -8.29 -6.82
N ALA A 41 -3.33 -7.94 -6.60
CA ALA A 41 -4.34 -8.88 -6.15
C ALA A 41 -5.48 -8.92 -7.17
N HIS A 42 -6.17 -10.06 -7.24
CA HIS A 42 -7.33 -10.25 -8.10
C HIS A 42 -8.46 -9.25 -7.81
N SER A 43 -8.55 -8.74 -6.58
CA SER A 43 -9.45 -7.64 -6.21
C SER A 43 -8.88 -6.81 -5.06
N ILE A 44 -9.13 -5.51 -5.06
CA ILE A 44 -8.72 -4.60 -3.97
C ILE A 44 -9.38 -4.99 -2.64
N ARG A 45 -10.63 -5.46 -2.67
CA ARG A 45 -11.31 -5.97 -1.46
C ARG A 45 -10.66 -7.22 -0.89
N MET A 46 -9.89 -7.92 -1.72
CA MET A 46 -9.14 -9.11 -1.34
C MET A 46 -7.72 -8.80 -0.87
N LEU A 47 -7.21 -7.57 -1.01
CA LEU A 47 -5.96 -7.20 -0.33
C LEU A 47 -6.29 -7.00 1.15
N PRO A 48 -5.97 -7.97 2.02
CA PRO A 48 -6.43 -7.96 3.41
C PRO A 48 -5.83 -6.78 4.16
N ARG A 49 -6.52 -6.31 5.20
CA ARG A 49 -6.01 -5.34 6.19
C ARG A 49 -4.64 -5.75 6.74
N ASP A 50 -4.36 -7.06 6.78
CA ASP A 50 -3.06 -7.60 7.18
C ASP A 50 -1.89 -7.07 6.35
N PHE A 51 -2.08 -6.82 5.04
CA PHE A 51 -1.03 -6.22 4.21
C PHE A 51 -0.79 -4.76 4.59
N GLU A 52 -1.84 -3.97 4.77
CA GLU A 52 -1.68 -2.58 5.23
C GLU A 52 -1.00 -2.51 6.59
N ASP A 53 -1.43 -3.34 7.54
CA ASP A 53 -0.90 -3.37 8.90
C ASP A 53 0.57 -3.78 8.91
N GLU A 54 0.94 -4.77 8.11
CA GLU A 54 2.30 -5.27 8.05
C GLU A 54 3.26 -4.33 7.29
N LEU A 55 2.80 -3.70 6.21
CA LEU A 55 3.53 -2.64 5.52
C LEU A 55 3.77 -1.45 6.47
N ARG A 56 2.74 -1.01 7.21
CA ARG A 56 2.87 0.02 8.25
C ARG A 56 3.86 -0.40 9.34
N ARG A 57 3.72 -1.61 9.88
CA ARG A 57 4.58 -2.15 10.95
C ARG A 57 6.06 -2.16 10.55
N GLN A 58 6.36 -2.43 9.28
CA GLN A 58 7.73 -2.45 8.76
C GLN A 58 8.19 -1.09 8.21
N GLY A 59 7.38 -0.05 8.31
CA GLY A 59 7.69 1.30 7.80
C GLY A 59 7.87 1.34 6.28
N ILE A 60 7.10 0.54 5.55
CA ILE A 60 7.11 0.49 4.10
C ILE A 60 6.01 1.45 3.58
N PRO A 61 6.37 2.52 2.85
CA PRO A 61 5.38 3.41 2.25
C PRO A 61 4.63 2.67 1.13
N TYR A 62 3.31 2.81 1.08
CA TYR A 62 2.47 2.21 0.05
C TYR A 62 1.33 3.13 -0.39
N LEU A 63 0.80 2.83 -1.57
CA LEU A 63 -0.37 3.47 -2.17
C LEU A 63 -1.32 2.38 -2.66
N THR A 64 -2.61 2.55 -2.43
CA THR A 64 -3.64 1.61 -2.91
C THR A 64 -4.34 2.22 -4.13
N SER A 65 -4.24 1.60 -5.30
CA SER A 65 -4.92 2.06 -6.51
C SER A 65 -6.31 1.40 -6.63
N GLY A 66 -7.39 2.19 -6.54
CA GLY A 66 -8.76 1.78 -6.92
C GLY A 66 -9.80 1.64 -5.79
N GLY A 67 -9.49 2.09 -4.58
CA GLY A 67 -10.48 2.52 -3.58
C GLY A 67 -10.39 4.03 -3.42
N SER A 68 -11.41 4.68 -2.85
CA SER A 68 -11.33 6.09 -2.49
C SER A 68 -9.99 6.36 -1.82
N GLY A 69 -9.10 7.08 -2.52
CA GLY A 69 -7.78 7.43 -2.01
C GLY A 69 -7.91 8.17 -0.68
N PHE A 70 -6.80 8.43 0.02
CA PHE A 70 -6.82 9.28 1.21
C PHE A 70 -7.66 10.56 1.01
N PHE A 71 -7.54 11.18 -0.18
CA PHE A 71 -8.30 12.36 -0.60
C PHE A 71 -9.77 12.15 -0.99
N ASP A 72 -10.21 10.91 -1.17
CA ASP A 72 -11.61 10.61 -1.51
C ASP A 72 -12.48 10.33 -0.29
N ARG A 73 -11.88 10.18 0.90
CA ARG A 73 -12.61 10.05 2.16
C ARG A 73 -13.45 11.31 2.39
N GLN A 74 -14.71 11.14 2.81
CA GLN A 74 -15.62 12.26 3.05
C GLN A 74 -15.02 13.27 4.04
N GLU A 75 -14.42 12.78 5.14
CA GLU A 75 -13.76 13.63 6.14
C GLU A 75 -12.61 14.47 5.56
N ILE A 76 -11.84 13.93 4.61
CA ILE A 76 -10.73 14.65 3.97
C ILE A 76 -11.27 15.66 2.93
N LYS A 77 -12.34 15.30 2.20
CA LYS A 77 -13.04 16.22 1.29
C LYS A 77 -13.66 17.40 2.03
N ASP A 78 -14.26 17.16 3.18
CA ASP A 78 -14.91 18.20 3.99
C ASP A 78 -13.86 19.18 4.57
N VAL A 79 -12.73 18.66 5.07
CA VAL A 79 -11.61 19.51 5.55
C VAL A 79 -11.00 20.32 4.41
N LEU A 80 -10.76 19.71 3.25
CA LEU A 80 -10.25 20.43 2.08
C LEU A 80 -11.23 21.48 1.55
N ALA A 81 -12.54 21.21 1.61
CA ALA A 81 -13.57 22.19 1.24
C ALA A 81 -13.56 23.40 2.16
N MET A 82 -13.41 23.20 3.48
CA MET A 82 -13.26 24.30 4.43
C MET A 82 -11.98 25.11 4.19
N LEU A 83 -10.84 24.46 3.92
CA LEU A 83 -9.60 25.16 3.60
C LEU A 83 -9.70 25.97 2.29
N ARG A 84 -10.35 25.42 1.26
CA ARG A 84 -10.60 26.14 0.01
C ARG A 84 -11.51 27.35 0.20
N LEU A 85 -12.53 27.25 1.04
CA LEU A 85 -13.39 28.38 1.41
C LEU A 85 -12.61 29.50 2.11
N THR A 86 -11.59 29.16 2.90
CA THR A 86 -10.75 30.18 3.54
C THR A 86 -9.77 30.87 2.59
N GLU A 87 -9.27 30.17 1.57
CA GLU A 87 -8.37 30.75 0.56
C GLU A 87 -9.13 31.52 -0.53
N ASN A 88 -10.35 31.12 -0.88
CA ASN A 88 -11.17 31.81 -1.86
C ASN A 88 -12.67 31.71 -1.50
N PRO A 89 -13.21 32.69 -0.75
CA PRO A 89 -14.58 32.65 -0.23
C PRO A 89 -15.67 33.03 -1.27
N MET A 90 -15.54 32.61 -2.53
CA MET A 90 -16.42 33.00 -3.64
C MET A 90 -17.14 31.81 -4.28
#